data_AF-A0A067S7P2-F1
#
_entry.id   AF-A0A067S7P2-F1
#
_cell.length_a   1.000
_cell.length_b   1.000
_cell.length_c   1.000
_cell.angle_alpha   90.00
_cell.angle_beta   90.00
_cell.angle_gamma   90.00
#
_symmetry.space_group_name_H-M   'P 1'
#
loop_
_entity.id
_entity.type
_entity.pdbx_description
1 polymer ?
#
loop_
_entity_poly.entity_id
_entity_poly.type
_entity_poly.pdbx_seq_one_letter_code
_entity_poly.pdbx_strand_id
1 'polypeptide(L)'
;MAGLGQLSVELHTEILRHALLYSRRPTRFSTPLRPSLEWIDDPRDRGGFPFNVALTCSFWRDILACIPECWTRLVFDVTADPFPILSAFTWTNSLQDIEVFIVTSAMESVEVEKALEKERVKSVVDALQPHIHRCSSIVVDVMHEASLPSSLIFFTQNAPCLHTLTLKFREKERECNDEIYRHRINAFRIPDPKLATSFPRLHHVTMYGEGFFELCMFDRADEWLKELKTSQDLHLHLARFRFLHDLEVDDYITVADLTLSLSKLRHLQSLHLQDVRLEYTDPPYPEMAFVTSGLLHELDLSDLHFEDVSRDFLSEFFTTAPCYGERTTFTRCAIPRISQPIYGCILTLDSIIPDEIINEDGFREQRPDRLL
;
A
#
# COMPACT_ATOMS: atom_id res chain seq x y z
N MET A 1 31.17 15.27 -39.33
CA MET A 1 29.91 15.19 -38.56
C MET A 1 30.21 15.72 -37.17
N ALA A 2 29.56 16.81 -36.75
CA ALA A 2 29.70 17.29 -35.38
C ALA A 2 28.99 16.31 -34.44
N GLY A 3 29.69 15.79 -33.44
CA GLY A 3 29.11 14.91 -32.44
C GLY A 3 28.31 15.71 -31.41
N LEU A 4 27.27 15.11 -30.82
CA LEU A 4 26.49 15.72 -29.74
C LEU A 4 27.38 16.24 -28.59
N GLY A 5 28.51 15.57 -28.30
CA GLY A 5 29.45 16.01 -27.27
C GLY A 5 30.24 17.30 -27.58
N GLN A 6 30.04 17.93 -28.73
CA GLN A 6 30.66 19.22 -29.08
C GLN A 6 29.75 20.43 -28.79
N LEU A 7 28.49 20.19 -28.41
CA LEU A 7 27.56 21.27 -28.08
C LEU A 7 27.90 21.86 -26.71
N SER A 8 27.52 23.12 -26.50
CA SER A 8 27.69 23.78 -25.20
C SER A 8 26.70 23.24 -24.16
N VAL A 9 27.00 23.45 -22.88
CA VAL A 9 26.13 23.03 -21.76
C VAL A 9 24.74 23.66 -21.89
N GLU A 10 24.67 24.91 -22.37
CA GLU A 10 23.42 25.64 -22.57
C GLU A 10 22.55 24.96 -23.63
N LEU A 11 23.14 24.53 -24.75
CA LEU A 11 22.40 23.81 -25.79
C LEU A 11 21.89 22.45 -25.30
N HIS A 12 22.70 21.71 -24.54
CA HIS A 12 22.23 20.48 -23.90
C HIS A 12 21.09 20.73 -22.92
N THR A 13 21.19 21.79 -22.11
CA THR A 13 20.15 22.18 -21.16
C THR A 13 18.83 22.48 -21.87
N GLU A 14 18.87 23.23 -22.97
CA GLU A 14 17.66 23.53 -23.77
C GLU A 14 17.06 22.29 -24.43
N ILE A 15 17.89 21.38 -24.96
CA ILE A 15 17.41 20.09 -25.49
C ILE A 15 16.66 19.30 -24.40
N LEU A 16 17.21 19.26 -23.19
CA LEU A 16 16.63 18.52 -22.07
C LEU A 16 15.35 19.18 -21.54
N ARG A 17 15.28 20.51 -21.51
CA ARG A 17 14.04 21.24 -21.19
C ARG A 17 12.95 20.97 -22.22
N HIS A 18 13.32 20.91 -23.50
CA HIS A 18 12.39 20.55 -24.56
C HIS A 18 11.89 19.12 -24.38
N ALA A 19 12.77 18.16 -24.07
CA ALA A 19 12.38 16.79 -23.76
C ALA A 19 11.42 16.70 -22.55
N LEU A 20 11.64 17.51 -21.51
CA LEU A 20 10.73 17.63 -20.36
C LEU A 20 9.33 18.10 -20.79
N LEU A 21 9.24 19.09 -21.68
CA LEU A 21 7.94 19.57 -22.18
C LEU A 21 7.22 18.50 -23.00
N TYR A 22 7.94 17.68 -23.77
CA TYR A 22 7.37 16.63 -24.60
C TYR A 22 6.95 15.38 -23.82
N SER A 23 7.52 15.14 -22.63
CA SER A 23 7.15 14.03 -21.76
C SER A 23 5.92 14.32 -20.89
N ARG A 24 5.35 15.52 -21.03
CA ARG A 24 4.20 15.99 -20.25
C ARG A 24 3.06 16.44 -21.14
N ARG A 25 1.83 16.21 -20.69
CA ARG A 25 0.61 16.72 -21.31
C ARG A 25 -0.24 17.47 -20.28
N PRO A 26 -1.07 18.43 -20.70
CA PRO A 26 -2.04 19.06 -19.80
C PRO A 26 -2.98 18.01 -19.19
N THR A 27 -3.15 18.07 -17.87
CA THR A 27 -4.19 17.30 -17.19
C THR A 27 -5.56 17.68 -17.75
N ARG A 28 -6.48 16.69 -17.81
CA ARG A 28 -7.85 16.91 -18.30
C ARG A 28 -8.62 17.97 -17.51
N PHE A 29 -8.21 18.22 -16.27
CA PHE A 29 -8.81 19.18 -15.34
C PHE A 29 -7.99 20.46 -15.18
N SER A 30 -6.99 20.69 -16.04
CA SER A 30 -6.20 21.92 -16.00
C SER A 30 -7.07 23.14 -16.28
N THR A 31 -6.93 24.16 -15.43
CA THR A 31 -7.51 25.48 -15.69
C THR A 31 -6.47 26.35 -16.40
N PRO A 32 -6.86 27.31 -17.25
CA PRO A 32 -5.91 28.20 -17.93
C PRO A 32 -5.01 28.99 -16.96
N LEU A 33 -5.49 29.22 -15.72
CA LEU A 33 -4.79 29.97 -14.68
C LEU A 33 -3.68 29.15 -14.00
N ARG A 34 -3.81 27.82 -13.96
CA ARG A 34 -2.82 26.90 -13.38
C ARG A 34 -2.79 25.62 -14.22
N PRO A 35 -2.02 25.60 -15.31
CA PRO A 35 -1.84 24.40 -16.10
C PRO A 35 -1.13 23.35 -15.24
N SER A 36 -1.89 22.35 -14.79
CA SER A 36 -1.33 21.14 -14.20
C SER A 36 -0.94 20.20 -15.34
N LEU A 37 0.32 19.79 -15.35
CA LEU A 37 0.88 18.87 -16.34
C LEU A 37 0.98 17.47 -15.72
N GLU A 38 0.47 16.46 -16.42
CA GLU A 38 0.69 15.06 -16.11
C GLU A 38 1.73 14.46 -17.06
N TRP A 39 2.48 13.50 -16.54
CA TRP A 39 3.37 12.70 -17.37
C TRP A 39 2.57 11.84 -18.35
N ILE A 40 3.08 11.68 -19.58
CA ILE A 40 2.43 10.89 -20.62
C ILE A 40 2.60 9.40 -20.39
N ASP A 41 3.78 9.01 -19.89
CA ASP A 41 4.21 7.62 -19.76
C ASP A 41 3.64 6.96 -18.49
N ASP A 42 3.57 5.62 -18.54
CA ASP A 42 3.24 4.81 -17.37
C ASP A 42 4.25 5.11 -16.25
N PRO A 43 3.82 5.44 -15.02
CA PRO A 43 4.73 5.67 -13.90
C PRO A 43 5.65 4.48 -13.58
N ARG A 44 5.35 3.27 -14.08
CA ARG A 44 6.21 2.09 -13.95
C ARG A 44 7.25 1.96 -15.05
N ASP A 45 7.16 2.74 -16.12
CA ASP A 45 8.10 2.68 -17.23
C ASP A 45 9.41 3.40 -16.88
N ARG A 46 10.45 2.61 -16.62
CA ARG A 46 11.82 3.10 -16.39
C ARG A 46 12.41 3.77 -17.64
N GLY A 47 11.90 3.44 -18.83
CA GLY A 47 12.31 4.03 -20.10
C GLY A 47 11.90 5.49 -20.28
N GLY A 48 11.08 6.03 -19.37
CA GLY A 48 10.62 7.41 -19.40
C GLY A 48 11.70 8.44 -19.07
N PHE A 49 11.44 9.68 -19.48
CA PHE A 49 12.20 10.85 -19.05
C PHE A 49 11.91 11.16 -17.57
N PRO A 50 12.87 11.58 -16.74
CA PRO A 50 14.27 11.91 -17.08
C PRO A 50 15.25 10.74 -16.97
N PHE A 51 14.81 9.55 -16.53
CA PHE A 51 15.69 8.45 -16.14
C PHE A 51 16.49 7.87 -17.30
N ASN A 52 15.85 7.68 -18.45
CA ASN A 52 16.52 7.20 -19.66
C ASN A 52 17.70 8.08 -20.06
N VAL A 53 17.55 9.41 -19.99
CA VAL A 53 18.58 10.41 -20.26
C VAL A 53 19.65 10.40 -19.17
N ALA A 54 19.24 10.44 -17.89
CA ALA A 54 20.16 10.48 -16.75
C ALA A 54 21.08 9.25 -16.67
N LEU A 55 20.61 8.09 -17.16
CA LEU A 55 21.38 6.85 -17.17
C LEU A 55 22.29 6.70 -18.40
N THR A 56 22.22 7.60 -19.40
CA THR A 56 23.07 7.50 -20.60
C THR A 56 24.53 7.91 -20.35
N CYS A 57 24.75 9.04 -19.69
CA CYS A 57 26.08 9.55 -19.34
C CYS A 57 26.01 10.52 -18.16
N SER A 58 27.11 10.64 -17.42
CA SER A 58 27.18 11.51 -16.24
C SER A 58 26.94 12.98 -16.58
N PHE A 59 27.40 13.44 -17.76
CA PHE A 59 27.23 14.83 -18.18
C PHE A 59 25.75 15.26 -18.28
N TRP A 60 24.90 14.45 -18.91
CA TRP A 60 23.46 14.75 -18.96
C TRP A 60 22.77 14.60 -17.61
N ARG A 61 23.19 13.62 -16.79
CA ARG A 61 22.71 13.50 -15.42
C ARG A 61 23.00 14.74 -14.60
N ASP A 62 24.22 15.28 -14.70
CA ASP A 62 24.64 16.47 -13.95
C ASP A 62 23.88 17.72 -14.41
N ILE A 63 23.55 17.84 -15.70
CA ILE A 63 22.66 18.90 -16.21
C ILE A 63 21.23 18.71 -15.67
N LEU A 64 20.67 17.50 -15.72
CA LEU A 64 19.33 17.23 -15.21
C LEU A 64 19.23 17.46 -13.70
N ALA A 65 20.29 17.17 -12.94
CA ALA A 65 20.35 17.44 -11.49
C ALA A 65 20.16 18.94 -11.16
N CYS A 66 20.47 19.83 -12.12
CA CYS A 66 20.26 21.27 -12.00
C CYS A 66 18.86 21.74 -12.44
N ILE A 67 17.97 20.82 -12.86
CA ILE A 67 16.61 21.12 -13.32
C ILE A 67 15.62 20.35 -12.43
N PRO A 68 15.24 20.89 -11.25
CA PRO A 68 14.36 20.20 -10.31
C PRO A 68 13.05 19.74 -10.93
N GLU A 69 12.51 20.50 -11.89
CA GLU A 69 11.26 20.20 -12.58
C GLU A 69 11.27 18.86 -13.30
N CYS A 70 12.44 18.33 -13.66
CA CYS A 70 12.58 16.97 -14.21
C CYS A 70 12.25 15.88 -13.18
N TRP A 71 12.36 16.19 -11.88
CA TRP A 71 12.33 15.23 -10.77
C TRP A 71 11.07 15.32 -9.92
N THR A 72 9.94 15.75 -10.48
CA THR A 72 8.63 15.71 -9.78
C THR A 72 8.09 14.28 -9.62
N ARG A 73 8.62 13.34 -10.41
CA ARG A 73 8.33 11.91 -10.32
C ARG A 73 9.64 11.15 -10.24
N LEU A 74 9.79 10.35 -9.19
CA LEU A 74 10.96 9.51 -8.95
C LEU A 74 10.58 8.04 -9.11
N VAL A 75 11.23 7.32 -10.03
CA VAL A 75 10.97 5.90 -10.29
C VAL A 75 12.24 5.10 -10.03
N PHE A 76 12.17 4.19 -9.07
CA PHE A 76 13.22 3.26 -8.70
C PHE A 76 12.79 1.85 -9.02
N ASP A 77 13.31 1.31 -10.11
CA ASP A 77 13.14 -0.09 -10.46
C ASP A 77 14.19 -0.94 -9.72
N VAL A 78 13.76 -1.69 -8.71
CA VAL A 78 14.64 -2.44 -7.81
C VAL A 78 15.19 -3.73 -8.44
N THR A 79 14.81 -4.05 -9.69
CA THR A 79 15.51 -5.08 -10.49
C THR A 79 16.92 -4.63 -10.87
N ALA A 80 17.17 -3.33 -10.93
CA ALA A 80 18.49 -2.73 -11.12
C ALA A 80 19.00 -2.09 -9.83
N ASP A 81 20.30 -1.80 -9.80
CA ASP A 81 20.90 -1.05 -8.70
C ASP A 81 20.34 0.39 -8.66
N PRO A 82 19.66 0.81 -7.57
CA PRO A 82 19.13 2.16 -7.44
C PRO A 82 20.21 3.21 -7.13
N PHE A 83 21.40 2.80 -6.68
CA PHE A 83 22.44 3.70 -6.17
C PHE A 83 22.80 4.86 -7.12
N PRO A 84 22.91 4.69 -8.45
CA PRO A 84 23.29 5.76 -9.37
C PRO A 84 22.31 6.95 -9.42
N ILE A 85 21.08 6.77 -8.94
CA ILE A 85 20.00 7.76 -8.98
C ILE A 85 19.39 8.06 -7.60
N LEU A 86 19.90 7.50 -6.50
CA LEU A 86 19.42 7.83 -5.15
C LEU A 86 19.55 9.32 -4.82
N SER A 87 20.57 9.99 -5.37
CA SER A 87 20.75 11.43 -5.26
C SER A 87 19.64 12.25 -5.93
N ALA A 88 18.74 11.63 -6.70
CA ALA A 88 17.55 12.32 -7.24
C ALA A 88 16.66 12.93 -6.17
N PHE A 89 16.64 12.35 -4.96
CA PHE A 89 15.95 12.98 -3.83
C PHE A 89 16.49 14.37 -3.50
N THR A 90 17.81 14.60 -3.64
CA THR A 90 18.41 15.93 -3.39
C THR A 90 18.23 16.87 -4.59
N TRP A 91 18.19 16.34 -5.82
CA TRP A 91 17.97 17.12 -7.05
C TRP A 91 16.59 17.76 -7.14
N THR A 92 15.59 17.17 -6.47
CA THR A 92 14.26 17.78 -6.33
C THR A 92 14.27 19.10 -5.53
N ASN A 93 15.37 19.45 -4.86
CA ASN A 93 15.55 20.69 -4.11
C ASN A 93 14.46 20.96 -3.07
N SER A 94 13.59 21.97 -3.27
CA SER A 94 12.48 22.35 -2.37
C SER A 94 11.10 22.04 -2.97
N LEU A 95 11.05 21.24 -4.03
CA LEU A 95 9.80 20.84 -4.67
C LEU A 95 8.85 20.16 -3.68
N GLN A 96 7.57 20.44 -3.88
CA GLN A 96 6.45 19.81 -3.20
C GLN A 96 5.74 18.88 -4.17
N ASP A 97 4.89 18.03 -3.62
CA ASP A 97 4.02 17.12 -4.35
C ASP A 97 4.81 16.13 -5.24
N ILE A 98 5.94 15.63 -4.73
CA ILE A 98 6.79 14.65 -5.44
C ILE A 98 6.12 13.28 -5.41
N GLU A 99 6.04 12.63 -6.56
CA GLU A 99 5.58 11.23 -6.68
C GLU A 99 6.79 10.29 -6.60
N VAL A 100 6.70 9.25 -5.77
CA VAL A 100 7.79 8.27 -5.62
C VAL A 100 7.25 6.87 -5.86
N PHE A 101 7.89 6.16 -6.79
CA PHE A 101 7.57 4.80 -7.20
C PHE A 101 8.79 3.92 -6.95
N ILE A 102 8.66 2.94 -6.07
CA ILE A 102 9.63 1.88 -5.81
C ILE A 102 9.01 0.60 -6.35
N VAL A 103 9.42 0.18 -7.54
CA VAL A 103 8.74 -0.86 -8.31
C VAL A 103 9.70 -1.97 -8.71
N THR A 104 9.16 -3.15 -8.99
CA THR A 104 9.89 -4.19 -9.71
C THR A 104 9.35 -4.33 -11.13
N SER A 105 10.24 -4.28 -12.13
CA SER A 105 9.90 -4.62 -13.52
C SER A 105 9.90 -6.12 -13.79
N ALA A 106 10.37 -6.93 -12.84
CA ALA A 106 10.32 -8.37 -12.93
C ALA A 106 8.87 -8.86 -13.04
N MET A 107 8.67 -9.83 -13.92
CA MET A 107 7.40 -10.50 -14.17
C MET A 107 7.26 -11.72 -13.25
N GLU A 108 8.37 -12.37 -12.91
CA GLU A 108 8.38 -13.61 -12.13
C GLU A 108 9.26 -13.48 -10.88
N SER A 109 8.88 -14.21 -9.82
CA SER A 109 9.62 -14.19 -8.55
C SER A 109 11.05 -14.70 -8.65
N VAL A 110 11.31 -15.59 -9.62
CA VAL A 110 12.63 -16.19 -9.88
C VAL A 110 13.62 -15.17 -10.45
N GLU A 111 13.14 -14.09 -11.05
CA GLU A 111 13.99 -13.09 -11.70
C GLU A 111 14.72 -12.18 -10.70
N VAL A 112 14.25 -12.10 -9.46
CA VAL A 112 14.83 -11.21 -8.44
C VAL A 112 15.10 -11.97 -7.15
N GLU A 113 16.37 -12.01 -6.77
CA GLU A 113 16.79 -12.54 -5.49
C GLU A 113 16.16 -11.73 -4.34
N LYS A 114 15.40 -12.41 -3.46
CA LYS A 114 14.64 -11.81 -2.36
C LYS A 114 15.49 -10.94 -1.42
N ALA A 115 16.71 -11.40 -1.10
CA ALA A 115 17.62 -10.64 -0.24
C ALA A 115 18.11 -9.35 -0.92
N LEU A 116 18.43 -9.42 -2.21
CA LEU A 116 18.90 -8.29 -3.00
C LEU A 116 17.78 -7.26 -3.23
N GLU A 117 16.55 -7.70 -3.51
CA GLU A 117 15.39 -6.81 -3.61
C GLU A 117 15.19 -6.05 -2.30
N LYS A 118 15.20 -6.77 -1.17
CA LYS A 118 15.05 -6.18 0.16
C LYS A 118 16.12 -5.12 0.45
N GLU A 119 17.39 -5.41 0.15
CA GLU A 119 18.50 -4.47 0.33
C GLU A 119 18.32 -3.20 -0.51
N ARG A 120 17.90 -3.35 -1.78
CA ARG A 120 17.67 -2.24 -2.69
C ARG A 120 16.47 -1.39 -2.29
N VAL A 121 15.35 -2.01 -1.94
CA VAL A 121 14.16 -1.30 -1.42
C VAL A 121 14.54 -0.54 -0.16
N LYS A 122 15.26 -1.18 0.77
CA LYS A 122 15.77 -0.52 1.97
C LYS A 122 16.62 0.71 1.63
N SER A 123 17.55 0.60 0.70
CA SER A 123 18.43 1.71 0.28
C SER A 123 17.63 2.90 -0.27
N VAL A 124 16.57 2.63 -1.05
CA VAL A 124 15.68 3.68 -1.56
C VAL A 124 14.84 4.29 -0.44
N VAL A 125 14.28 3.48 0.46
CA VAL A 125 13.44 3.95 1.57
C VAL A 125 14.23 4.79 2.56
N ASP A 126 15.47 4.39 2.88
CA ASP A 126 16.38 5.16 3.73
C ASP A 126 16.67 6.55 3.11
N ALA A 127 16.86 6.60 1.78
CA ALA A 127 17.04 7.86 1.05
C ALA A 127 15.74 8.68 0.95
N LEU A 128 14.58 8.04 0.90
CA LEU A 128 13.26 8.68 0.82
C LEU A 128 12.83 9.32 2.14
N GLN A 129 13.15 8.70 3.28
CA GLN A 129 12.60 9.06 4.59
C GLN A 129 12.66 10.58 4.91
N PRO A 130 13.78 11.29 4.70
CA PRO A 130 13.85 12.73 4.97
C PRO A 130 12.91 13.58 4.09
N HIS A 131 12.44 13.02 2.98
CA HIS A 131 11.66 13.72 1.95
C HIS A 131 10.16 13.39 1.95
N ILE A 132 9.71 12.42 2.77
CA ILE A 132 8.29 11.97 2.82
C ILE A 132 7.33 13.17 3.02
N HIS A 133 7.71 14.18 3.81
CA HIS A 133 6.87 15.33 4.12
C HIS A 133 6.42 16.15 2.91
N ARG A 134 7.12 16.01 1.78
CA ARG A 134 6.89 16.73 0.52
C ARG A 134 6.28 15.84 -0.57
N CYS A 135 6.16 14.54 -0.31
CA CYS A 135 5.67 13.60 -1.30
C CYS A 135 4.16 13.71 -1.42
N SER A 136 3.64 13.71 -2.63
CA SER A 136 2.20 13.61 -2.91
C SER A 136 1.74 12.16 -2.99
N SER A 137 2.58 11.28 -3.50
CA SER A 137 2.27 9.86 -3.67
C SER A 137 3.51 9.03 -3.41
N ILE A 138 3.36 7.96 -2.63
CA ILE A 138 4.41 6.96 -2.39
C ILE A 138 3.83 5.60 -2.73
N VAL A 139 4.43 4.93 -3.71
CA VAL A 139 4.03 3.60 -4.18
C VAL A 139 5.22 2.67 -4.07
N VAL A 140 5.09 1.63 -3.25
CA VAL A 140 6.02 0.50 -3.16
C VAL A 140 5.30 -0.73 -3.70
N ASP A 141 5.72 -1.20 -4.88
CA ASP A 141 5.16 -2.35 -5.62
C ASP A 141 6.30 -3.33 -5.95
N VAL A 142 6.60 -4.19 -4.99
CA VAL A 142 7.76 -5.09 -5.02
C VAL A 142 7.34 -6.52 -5.38
N MET A 143 8.31 -7.38 -5.68
CA MET A 143 8.01 -8.77 -5.96
C MET A 143 7.67 -9.50 -4.65
N HIS A 144 8.56 -9.39 -3.68
CA HIS A 144 8.53 -10.17 -2.45
C HIS A 144 8.01 -9.36 -1.27
N GLU A 145 7.19 -9.99 -0.45
CA GLU A 145 6.63 -9.36 0.75
C GLU A 145 7.73 -8.90 1.73
N ALA A 146 8.77 -9.70 1.89
CA ALA A 146 9.88 -9.40 2.81
C ALA A 146 10.72 -8.18 2.40
N SER A 147 10.52 -7.69 1.18
CA SER A 147 11.15 -6.47 0.68
C SER A 147 10.36 -5.22 1.05
N LEU A 148 9.10 -5.34 1.49
CA LEU A 148 8.31 -4.19 1.90
C LEU A 148 8.94 -3.52 3.14
N PRO A 149 9.02 -2.18 3.15
CA PRO A 149 9.41 -1.45 4.34
C PRO A 149 8.34 -1.54 5.42
N SER A 150 8.76 -1.33 6.67
CA SER A 150 7.86 -1.05 7.79
C SER A 150 6.92 0.12 7.44
N SER A 151 5.62 -0.06 7.69
CA SER A 151 4.61 0.98 7.50
C SER A 151 4.89 2.19 8.39
N LEU A 152 5.45 1.98 9.60
CA LEU A 152 5.72 3.04 10.58
C LEU A 152 6.57 4.16 9.99
N ILE A 153 7.53 3.83 9.11
CA ILE A 153 8.44 4.79 8.47
C ILE A 153 7.67 5.91 7.76
N PHE A 154 6.51 5.61 7.17
CA PHE A 154 5.70 6.60 6.46
C PHE A 154 4.89 7.51 7.40
N PHE A 155 4.77 7.12 8.66
CA PHE A 155 4.04 7.86 9.68
C PHE A 155 4.95 8.50 10.74
N THR A 156 6.28 8.36 10.67
CA THR A 156 7.20 8.99 11.65
C THR A 156 7.28 10.52 11.55
N GLN A 157 6.79 11.11 10.46
CA GLN A 157 6.83 12.56 10.25
C GLN A 157 5.54 13.05 9.59
N ASN A 158 5.17 14.31 9.86
CA ASN A 158 4.02 14.92 9.22
C ASN A 158 4.22 14.94 7.69
N ALA A 159 3.22 14.53 6.93
CA ALA A 159 3.25 14.57 5.48
C ALA A 159 2.02 15.33 4.95
N PRO A 160 2.04 16.67 5.02
CA PRO A 160 0.90 17.50 4.62
C PRO A 160 0.57 17.41 3.13
N CYS A 161 1.54 17.03 2.29
CA CYS A 161 1.36 16.83 0.87
C CYS A 161 0.89 15.43 0.49
N LEU A 162 0.96 14.43 1.39
CA LEU A 162 0.72 13.04 1.02
C LEU A 162 -0.77 12.80 0.76
N HIS A 163 -1.08 12.34 -0.45
CA HIS A 163 -2.43 12.00 -0.93
C HIS A 163 -2.63 10.48 -0.95
N THR A 164 -1.60 9.77 -1.39
CA THR A 164 -1.66 8.34 -1.67
C THR A 164 -0.45 7.63 -1.08
N LEU A 165 -0.72 6.58 -0.31
CA LEU A 165 0.29 5.61 0.13
C LEU A 165 -0.12 4.23 -0.39
N THR A 166 0.77 3.52 -1.07
CA THR A 166 0.53 2.16 -1.57
C THR A 166 1.71 1.28 -1.24
N LEU A 167 1.49 0.24 -0.43
CA LEU A 167 2.47 -0.78 -0.07
C LEU A 167 1.92 -2.14 -0.50
N LYS A 168 2.44 -2.69 -1.59
CA LYS A 168 1.95 -3.96 -2.15
C LYS A 168 3.09 -4.82 -2.68
N PHE A 169 2.83 -6.11 -2.76
CA PHE A 169 3.73 -7.11 -3.30
C PHE A 169 3.00 -8.05 -4.26
N ARG A 170 3.73 -8.80 -5.08
CA ARG A 170 3.15 -9.62 -6.17
C ARG A 170 3.19 -11.11 -5.91
N GLU A 171 4.15 -11.61 -5.15
CA GLU A 171 4.36 -13.04 -4.81
C GLU A 171 3.02 -13.77 -4.62
N LYS A 172 2.81 -14.82 -5.43
CA LYS A 172 1.54 -15.60 -5.49
C LYS A 172 1.57 -16.81 -4.57
N GLU A 173 2.72 -17.47 -4.48
CA GLU A 173 2.93 -18.64 -3.64
C GLU A 173 3.55 -18.20 -2.33
N ARG A 174 2.70 -18.07 -1.31
CA ARG A 174 3.16 -17.86 0.06
C ARG A 174 3.42 -19.23 0.67
N GLU A 175 4.68 -19.68 0.66
CA GLU A 175 5.13 -20.55 1.75
C GLU A 175 5.08 -19.69 3.01
N CYS A 176 3.93 -19.69 3.69
CA CYS A 176 3.78 -19.01 4.97
C CYS A 176 4.67 -19.78 5.94
N ASN A 177 5.88 -19.27 6.17
CA ASN A 177 6.66 -19.72 7.29
C ASN A 177 6.09 -19.02 8.52
N ASP A 178 5.24 -19.72 9.27
CA ASP A 178 4.58 -19.22 10.47
C ASP A 178 5.58 -18.66 11.50
N GLU A 179 6.83 -19.16 11.53
CA GLU A 179 7.89 -18.60 12.36
C GLU A 179 8.29 -17.18 11.93
N ILE A 180 8.34 -16.89 10.63
CA ILE A 180 8.65 -15.55 10.12
C ILE A 180 7.51 -14.60 10.49
N TYR A 181 6.26 -15.06 10.39
CA TYR A 181 5.09 -14.29 10.79
C TYR A 181 5.14 -13.97 12.31
N ARG A 182 5.42 -14.98 13.14
CA ARG A 182 5.65 -14.83 14.60
C ARG A 182 6.73 -13.79 14.92
N HIS A 183 7.88 -13.88 14.26
CA HIS A 183 8.98 -12.96 14.48
C HIS A 183 8.63 -11.51 14.10
N ARG A 184 7.75 -11.30 13.11
CA ARG A 184 7.29 -9.96 12.73
C ARG A 184 6.32 -9.37 13.74
N ILE A 185 5.34 -10.13 14.19
CA ILE A 185 4.39 -9.67 15.22
C ILE A 185 5.14 -9.24 16.48
N ASN A 186 6.07 -10.08 16.94
CA ASN A 186 6.89 -9.76 18.10
C ASN A 186 7.80 -8.55 17.88
N ALA A 187 8.26 -8.34 16.64
CA ALA A 187 9.03 -7.15 16.29
C ALA A 187 8.20 -5.86 16.27
N PHE A 188 6.87 -5.93 16.21
CA PHE A 188 5.99 -4.75 16.27
C PHE A 188 5.90 -4.12 17.67
N ARG A 189 6.39 -4.80 18.71
CA ARG A 189 6.51 -4.26 20.08
C ARG A 189 7.66 -3.25 20.17
N ILE A 190 7.62 -2.24 19.31
CA ILE A 190 8.53 -1.09 19.34
C ILE A 190 7.97 -0.13 20.40
N PRO A 191 8.75 0.23 21.44
CA PRO A 191 8.28 1.17 22.46
C PRO A 191 8.00 2.54 21.83
N ASP A 192 6.73 2.98 21.89
CA ASP A 192 6.22 4.32 21.53
C ASP A 192 6.91 4.96 20.30
N PRO A 193 6.72 4.42 19.08
CA PRO A 193 7.18 5.10 17.88
C PRO A 193 6.58 6.50 17.86
N LYS A 194 7.44 7.52 17.72
CA LYS A 194 6.99 8.92 17.59
C LYS A 194 6.31 9.12 16.24
N LEU A 195 5.06 8.72 16.15
CA LEU A 195 4.25 8.86 14.94
C LEU A 195 3.62 10.25 14.88
N ALA A 196 3.62 10.80 13.67
CA ALA A 196 2.89 12.00 13.33
C ALA A 196 1.39 11.71 13.27
N THR A 197 0.58 12.73 13.53
CA THR A 197 -0.89 12.62 13.55
C THR A 197 -1.54 13.47 12.46
N SER A 198 -0.78 14.09 11.56
CA SER A 198 -1.32 15.04 10.58
C SER A 198 -0.95 14.70 9.15
N PHE A 199 -1.93 14.20 8.40
CA PHE A 199 -1.90 13.84 6.98
C PHE A 199 -3.14 14.40 6.25
N PRO A 200 -3.37 15.72 6.27
CA PRO A 200 -4.64 16.35 5.88
C PRO A 200 -5.09 16.10 4.43
N ARG A 201 -4.20 15.63 3.54
CA ARG A 201 -4.52 15.31 2.15
C ARG A 201 -4.59 13.81 1.86
N LEU A 202 -4.24 12.98 2.83
CA LEU A 202 -4.19 11.53 2.68
C LEU A 202 -5.61 11.00 2.61
N HIS A 203 -6.00 10.55 1.43
CA HIS A 203 -7.32 10.00 1.17
C HIS A 203 -7.24 8.58 0.61
N HIS A 204 -6.08 8.10 0.18
CA HIS A 204 -5.93 6.73 -0.30
C HIS A 204 -4.76 6.01 0.36
N VAL A 205 -5.05 4.91 1.03
CA VAL A 205 -4.06 4.04 1.66
C VAL A 205 -4.32 2.61 1.20
N THR A 206 -3.41 2.06 0.42
CA THR A 206 -3.36 0.63 0.12
C THR A 206 -2.19 0.03 0.88
N MET A 207 -2.40 -1.00 1.69
CA MET A 207 -1.33 -1.74 2.33
C MET A 207 -1.70 -3.20 2.54
N TYR A 208 -0.69 -4.01 2.84
CA TYR A 208 -0.90 -5.38 3.28
C TYR A 208 -1.34 -5.39 4.75
N GLY A 209 -2.12 -6.40 5.15
CA GLY A 209 -2.73 -6.39 6.50
C GLY A 209 -1.73 -6.34 7.65
N GLU A 210 -0.59 -7.06 7.56
CA GLU A 210 0.46 -6.98 8.60
C GLU A 210 1.04 -5.56 8.72
N GLY A 211 1.20 -4.85 7.60
CA GLY A 211 1.64 -3.47 7.60
C GLY A 211 0.63 -2.52 8.28
N PHE A 212 -0.66 -2.85 8.25
CA PHE A 212 -1.67 -2.11 9.01
C PHE A 212 -1.61 -2.45 10.50
N PHE A 213 -1.45 -3.71 10.86
CA PHE A 213 -1.34 -4.11 12.26
C PHE A 213 -0.07 -3.60 12.92
N GLU A 214 1.02 -3.42 12.18
CA GLU A 214 2.20 -2.70 12.68
C GLU A 214 1.84 -1.29 13.20
N LEU A 215 0.86 -0.61 12.59
CA LEU A 215 0.34 0.69 13.04
C LEU A 215 -0.67 0.58 14.20
N CYS A 216 -1.16 -0.62 14.50
CA CYS A 216 -2.21 -0.84 15.50
C CYS A 216 -1.70 -1.50 16.79
N MET A 217 -0.49 -2.07 16.76
CA MET A 217 0.03 -2.95 17.82
C MET A 217 1.13 -2.34 18.69
N PHE A 218 1.43 -1.04 18.53
CA PHE A 218 2.40 -0.35 19.38
C PHE A 218 1.73 0.30 20.61
N ASP A 219 2.52 0.61 21.64
CA ASP A 219 2.03 1.30 22.83
C ASP A 219 1.38 2.62 22.45
N ARG A 220 0.10 2.80 22.80
CA ARG A 220 -0.72 3.99 22.48
C ARG A 220 -1.17 4.12 21.02
N ALA A 221 -1.17 3.02 20.27
CA ALA A 221 -1.78 2.99 18.93
C ALA A 221 -3.24 3.47 18.96
N ASP A 222 -3.97 3.17 20.02
CA ASP A 222 -5.35 3.60 20.25
C ASP A 222 -5.54 5.11 20.26
N GLU A 223 -4.70 5.82 21.02
CA GLU A 223 -4.70 7.28 21.07
C GLU A 223 -4.27 7.85 19.72
N TRP A 224 -3.23 7.27 19.11
CA TRP A 224 -2.72 7.73 17.82
C TRP A 224 -3.78 7.62 16.71
N LEU A 225 -4.47 6.48 16.58
CA LEU A 225 -5.54 6.28 15.59
C LEU A 225 -6.68 7.29 15.76
N LYS A 226 -7.04 7.61 17.02
CA LYS A 226 -8.08 8.62 17.32
C LYS A 226 -7.64 10.05 17.01
N GLU A 227 -6.35 10.34 17.12
CA GLU A 227 -5.74 11.64 16.83
C GLU A 227 -5.36 11.82 15.36
N LEU A 228 -5.32 10.74 14.58
CA LEU A 228 -4.92 10.74 13.18
C LEU A 228 -5.86 11.61 12.33
N LYS A 229 -5.32 12.72 11.82
CA LYS A 229 -6.01 13.66 10.93
C LYS A 229 -5.67 13.33 9.48
N THR A 230 -6.59 12.69 8.80
CA THR A 230 -6.53 12.43 7.34
C THR A 230 -7.41 13.40 6.57
N SER A 231 -7.55 13.17 5.25
CA SER A 231 -8.67 13.73 4.49
C SER A 231 -10.01 13.21 5.06
N GLN A 232 -11.11 13.90 4.73
CA GLN A 232 -12.47 13.55 5.18
C GLN A 232 -13.01 12.27 4.51
N ASP A 233 -12.36 11.85 3.43
CA ASP A 233 -12.72 10.73 2.54
C ASP A 233 -11.58 9.69 2.51
N LEU A 234 -11.20 9.15 3.66
CA LEU A 234 -10.14 8.14 3.70
C LEU A 234 -10.65 6.80 3.12
N HIS A 235 -10.01 6.35 2.06
CA HIS A 235 -10.16 5.04 1.45
C HIS A 235 -9.01 4.14 1.91
N LEU A 236 -9.34 3.10 2.67
CA LEU A 236 -8.39 2.10 3.12
C LEU A 236 -8.60 0.80 2.35
N HIS A 237 -7.53 0.32 1.72
CA HIS A 237 -7.49 -0.98 1.06
C HIS A 237 -6.46 -1.86 1.77
N LEU A 238 -6.94 -2.90 2.45
CA LEU A 238 -6.11 -3.90 3.09
C LEU A 238 -6.15 -5.17 2.26
N ALA A 239 -4.98 -5.63 1.83
CA ALA A 239 -4.85 -6.83 1.01
C ALA A 239 -4.01 -7.91 1.70
N ARG A 240 -4.22 -9.17 1.30
CA ARG A 240 -3.34 -10.31 1.57
C ARG A 240 -3.04 -10.48 3.07
N PHE A 241 -4.07 -10.73 3.86
CA PHE A 241 -3.94 -10.87 5.30
C PHE A 241 -4.46 -12.22 5.79
N ARG A 242 -3.76 -12.80 6.77
CA ARG A 242 -4.11 -14.07 7.38
C ARG A 242 -4.13 -13.92 8.89
N PHE A 243 -5.19 -14.42 9.49
CA PHE A 243 -5.32 -14.55 10.94
C PHE A 243 -4.95 -16.00 11.31
N LEU A 244 -3.86 -16.16 12.08
CA LEU A 244 -3.32 -17.46 12.47
C LEU A 244 -3.73 -17.81 13.91
N HIS A 245 -4.09 -19.08 14.16
CA HIS A 245 -4.48 -19.57 15.49
C HIS A 245 -3.30 -19.83 16.42
N ASP A 246 -2.20 -20.32 15.86
CA ASP A 246 -1.20 -21.11 16.58
C ASP A 246 -0.14 -20.25 17.28
N LEU A 247 -0.54 -19.08 17.78
CA LEU A 247 0.33 -18.24 18.58
C LEU A 247 0.14 -18.62 20.05
N GLU A 248 1.26 -18.72 20.78
CA GLU A 248 1.23 -18.87 22.23
C GLU A 248 0.28 -17.82 22.83
N VAL A 249 -0.40 -18.19 23.92
CA VAL A 249 -1.70 -17.69 24.44
C VAL A 249 -1.89 -16.14 24.52
N ASP A 250 -0.83 -15.34 24.37
CA ASP A 250 -0.85 -13.89 24.64
C ASP A 250 -0.65 -12.98 23.40
N ASP A 251 -0.47 -13.49 22.18
CA ASP A 251 -0.01 -12.67 21.04
C ASP A 251 -0.74 -12.86 19.69
N TYR A 252 -2.00 -13.33 19.70
CA TYR A 252 -2.76 -13.46 18.46
C TYR A 252 -3.55 -12.19 18.11
N ILE A 253 -3.55 -11.88 16.81
CA ILE A 253 -4.37 -10.81 16.23
C ILE A 253 -5.73 -11.42 15.89
N THR A 254 -6.81 -10.80 16.33
CA THR A 254 -8.19 -11.23 16.06
C THR A 254 -8.89 -10.31 15.06
N VAL A 255 -10.01 -10.78 14.49
CA VAL A 255 -10.88 -9.91 13.69
C VAL A 255 -11.49 -8.81 14.57
N ALA A 256 -11.71 -9.07 15.87
CA ALA A 256 -12.11 -8.05 16.82
C ALA A 256 -11.07 -6.90 16.89
N ASP A 257 -9.77 -7.22 16.96
CA ASP A 257 -8.70 -6.21 16.97
C ASP A 257 -8.65 -5.37 15.69
N LEU A 258 -8.90 -6.02 14.54
CA LEU A 258 -9.06 -5.32 13.26
C LEU A 258 -10.20 -4.31 13.35
N THR A 259 -11.39 -4.78 13.75
CA THR A 259 -12.60 -3.96 13.79
C THR A 259 -12.50 -2.82 14.80
N LEU A 260 -11.90 -3.08 15.97
CA LEU A 260 -11.61 -2.08 16.97
C LEU A 260 -10.67 -1.00 16.40
N SER A 261 -9.60 -1.39 15.72
CA SER A 261 -8.66 -0.47 15.09
C SER A 261 -9.31 0.37 13.98
N LEU A 262 -10.11 -0.25 13.12
CA LEU A 262 -10.86 0.43 12.07
C LEU A 262 -11.86 1.44 12.63
N SER A 263 -12.57 1.11 13.71
CA SER A 263 -13.56 2.01 14.34
C SER A 263 -12.95 3.28 14.93
N LYS A 264 -11.64 3.30 15.18
CA LYS A 264 -10.91 4.47 15.68
C LYS A 264 -10.58 5.47 14.57
N LEU A 265 -10.62 5.06 13.30
CA LEU A 265 -10.33 5.90 12.15
C LEU A 265 -11.55 6.77 11.77
N ARG A 266 -11.66 7.95 12.39
CA ARG A 266 -12.84 8.85 12.29
C ARG A 266 -13.23 9.31 10.88
N HIS A 267 -12.32 9.23 9.92
CA HIS A 267 -12.55 9.69 8.54
C HIS A 267 -12.53 8.53 7.53
N LEU A 268 -12.55 7.29 8.01
CA LEU A 268 -12.62 6.12 7.15
C LEU A 268 -13.98 6.10 6.44
N GLN A 269 -13.98 6.43 5.15
CA GLN A 269 -15.19 6.46 4.33
C GLN A 269 -15.36 5.16 3.55
N SER A 270 -14.26 4.51 3.16
CA SER A 270 -14.32 3.30 2.37
C SER A 270 -13.29 2.28 2.85
N LEU A 271 -13.74 1.04 2.94
CA LEU A 271 -12.91 -0.10 3.31
C LEU A 271 -12.98 -1.15 2.21
N HIS A 272 -11.83 -1.48 1.64
CA HIS A 272 -11.66 -2.59 0.73
C HIS A 272 -10.78 -3.66 1.40
N LEU A 273 -11.31 -4.88 1.54
CA LEU A 273 -10.61 -6.04 2.09
C LEU A 273 -10.42 -7.06 0.97
N GLN A 274 -9.17 -7.36 0.63
CA GLN A 274 -8.80 -8.23 -0.49
C GLN A 274 -7.95 -9.43 -0.03
N ASP A 275 -8.28 -10.66 -0.43
CA ASP A 275 -7.54 -11.89 -0.08
C ASP A 275 -7.27 -11.99 1.43
N VAL A 276 -8.33 -11.84 2.23
CA VAL A 276 -8.29 -11.92 3.69
C VAL A 276 -8.81 -13.29 4.14
N ARG A 277 -8.01 -14.01 4.94
CA ARG A 277 -8.30 -15.38 5.36
C ARG A 277 -8.22 -15.56 6.87
N LEU A 278 -9.16 -16.32 7.40
CA LEU A 278 -9.16 -16.81 8.77
C LEU A 278 -8.69 -18.28 8.73
N GLU A 279 -7.54 -18.59 9.31
CA GLU A 279 -6.94 -19.94 9.24
C GLU A 279 -7.00 -20.69 10.59
N TYR A 280 -7.83 -20.23 11.54
CA TYR A 280 -8.00 -20.92 12.80
C TYR A 280 -9.18 -21.90 12.79
N THR A 281 -8.97 -23.11 13.31
CA THR A 281 -9.93 -24.22 13.26
C THR A 281 -10.96 -24.20 14.38
N ASP A 282 -10.64 -23.58 15.51
CA ASP A 282 -11.52 -23.50 16.67
C ASP A 282 -11.75 -22.04 17.06
N PRO A 283 -13.01 -21.61 17.27
CA PRO A 283 -13.27 -20.29 17.84
C PRO A 283 -12.51 -20.19 19.18
N PRO A 284 -11.89 -19.03 19.47
CA PRO A 284 -11.14 -18.83 20.70
C PRO A 284 -12.00 -19.27 21.88
N TYR A 285 -11.42 -20.03 22.80
CA TYR A 285 -12.12 -20.60 23.96
C TYR A 285 -13.13 -19.59 24.52
N PRO A 286 -14.40 -19.99 24.75
CA PRO A 286 -15.46 -19.06 25.13
C PRO A 286 -15.08 -18.11 26.26
N GLU A 287 -14.25 -18.57 27.20
CA GLU A 287 -13.74 -17.79 28.33
C GLU A 287 -12.98 -16.52 27.92
N MET A 288 -12.27 -16.51 26.79
CA MET A 288 -11.60 -15.30 26.26
C MET A 288 -12.51 -14.42 25.41
N ALA A 289 -13.48 -15.03 24.70
CA ALA A 289 -14.44 -14.28 23.89
C ALA A 289 -15.27 -13.29 24.73
N PHE A 290 -15.57 -13.62 25.99
CA PHE A 290 -16.38 -12.75 26.86
C PHE A 290 -15.72 -11.42 27.24
N VAL A 291 -14.40 -11.28 27.17
CA VAL A 291 -13.72 -10.03 27.57
C VAL A 291 -13.85 -8.95 26.51
N THR A 292 -13.91 -9.33 25.22
CA THR A 292 -14.09 -8.40 24.09
C THR A 292 -15.54 -8.30 23.60
N SER A 293 -16.40 -9.29 23.90
CA SER A 293 -17.80 -9.37 23.42
C SER A 293 -18.75 -8.27 23.92
N GLY A 294 -18.32 -7.37 24.81
CA GLY A 294 -19.18 -6.32 25.35
C GLY A 294 -19.31 -5.07 24.47
N LEU A 295 -18.39 -4.83 23.55
CA LEU A 295 -18.33 -3.60 22.76
C LEU A 295 -18.35 -3.95 21.28
N LEU A 296 -19.55 -4.00 20.69
CA LEU A 296 -19.67 -3.97 19.23
C LEU A 296 -19.06 -2.66 18.72
N HIS A 297 -18.14 -2.78 17.78
CA HIS A 297 -17.47 -1.64 17.17
C HIS A 297 -18.21 -1.26 15.89
N GLU A 298 -19.06 -0.23 15.99
CA GLU A 298 -19.80 0.26 14.84
C GLU A 298 -18.84 0.85 13.80
N LEU A 299 -18.96 0.39 12.55
CA LEU A 299 -18.25 0.93 11.41
C LEU A 299 -19.25 1.71 10.54
N ASP A 300 -19.10 3.03 10.48
CA ASP A 300 -19.87 3.92 9.61
C ASP A 300 -19.06 4.20 8.33
N LEU A 301 -19.35 3.47 7.26
CA LEU A 301 -18.59 3.45 6.02
C LEU A 301 -19.52 3.77 4.85
N SER A 302 -19.16 4.64 3.91
CA SER A 302 -19.97 4.80 2.68
C SER A 302 -19.86 3.58 1.75
N ASP A 303 -18.66 2.99 1.61
CA ASP A 303 -18.41 1.87 0.69
C ASP A 303 -17.58 0.77 1.37
N LEU A 304 -18.14 -0.42 1.45
CA LEU A 304 -17.51 -1.62 1.99
C LEU A 304 -17.37 -2.67 0.89
N HIS A 305 -16.14 -3.02 0.53
CA HIS A 305 -15.85 -3.99 -0.52
C HIS A 305 -15.04 -5.16 0.03
N PHE A 306 -15.50 -6.38 -0.24
CA PHE A 306 -14.77 -7.61 0.01
C PHE A 306 -14.43 -8.30 -1.32
N GLU A 307 -13.17 -8.65 -1.53
CA GLU A 307 -12.69 -9.36 -2.72
C GLU A 307 -11.85 -10.58 -2.33
N ASP A 308 -12.21 -11.78 -2.80
CA ASP A 308 -11.52 -13.04 -2.46
C ASP A 308 -11.36 -13.27 -0.94
N VAL A 309 -12.35 -12.85 -0.14
CA VAL A 309 -12.33 -12.97 1.32
C VAL A 309 -12.96 -14.29 1.77
N SER A 310 -12.33 -14.96 2.74
CA SER A 310 -12.82 -16.24 3.28
C SER A 310 -14.15 -16.11 4.02
N ARG A 311 -14.96 -17.17 3.96
CA ARG A 311 -16.27 -17.25 4.62
C ARG A 311 -16.16 -17.02 6.12
N ASP A 312 -15.18 -17.65 6.76
CA ASP A 312 -15.02 -17.65 8.21
C ASP A 312 -14.63 -16.25 8.72
N PHE A 313 -13.72 -15.57 8.00
CA PHE A 313 -13.42 -14.17 8.26
C PHE A 313 -14.69 -13.30 8.17
N LEU A 314 -15.47 -13.44 7.09
CA LEU A 314 -16.71 -12.65 6.95
C LEU A 314 -17.69 -12.91 8.10
N SER A 315 -17.80 -14.17 8.55
CA SER A 315 -18.70 -14.56 9.63
C SER A 315 -18.29 -13.88 10.94
N GLU A 316 -17.00 -13.88 11.25
CA GLU A 316 -16.48 -13.22 12.45
C GLU A 316 -16.56 -11.69 12.32
N PHE A 317 -16.18 -11.13 11.18
CA PHE A 317 -16.19 -9.69 10.91
C PHE A 317 -17.57 -9.07 11.13
N PHE A 318 -18.62 -9.69 10.58
CA PHE A 318 -19.99 -9.19 10.80
C PHE A 318 -20.56 -9.55 12.18
N THR A 319 -19.89 -10.42 12.94
CA THR A 319 -20.24 -10.66 14.35
C THR A 319 -19.64 -9.57 15.25
N THR A 320 -18.44 -9.09 14.94
CA THR A 320 -17.71 -8.11 15.75
C THR A 320 -17.96 -6.65 15.35
N ALA A 321 -18.26 -6.38 14.07
CA ALA A 321 -18.51 -5.05 13.55
C ALA A 321 -19.88 -4.93 12.88
N PRO A 322 -20.88 -4.35 13.56
CA PRO A 322 -22.06 -3.83 12.90
C PRO A 322 -21.62 -2.77 11.89
N CYS A 323 -21.86 -3.04 10.61
CA CYS A 323 -21.48 -2.16 9.52
C CYS A 323 -22.71 -1.40 9.02
N TYR A 324 -22.60 -0.09 8.99
CA TYR A 324 -23.56 0.82 8.36
C TYR A 324 -22.90 1.40 7.11
N GLY A 325 -23.58 1.34 5.97
CA GLY A 325 -23.03 1.95 4.77
C GLY A 325 -23.91 2.03 3.56
N GLU A 326 -23.60 2.92 2.63
CA GLU A 326 -24.43 3.11 1.43
C GLU A 326 -24.31 1.93 0.47
N ARG A 327 -23.09 1.41 0.32
CA ARG A 327 -22.76 0.33 -0.61
C ARG A 327 -21.97 -0.78 0.08
N THR A 328 -22.38 -2.02 -0.18
CA THR A 328 -21.60 -3.21 0.16
C THR A 328 -21.41 -4.07 -1.09
N THR A 329 -20.16 -4.42 -1.38
CA THR A 329 -19.79 -5.21 -2.56
C THR A 329 -19.06 -6.48 -2.14
N PHE A 330 -19.47 -7.61 -2.70
CA PHE A 330 -18.77 -8.89 -2.56
C PHE A 330 -18.33 -9.38 -3.94
N THR A 331 -17.04 -9.63 -4.09
CA THR A 331 -16.44 -10.10 -5.34
C THR A 331 -15.69 -11.39 -5.07
N ARG A 332 -16.09 -12.51 -5.70
CA ARG A 332 -15.41 -13.81 -5.54
C ARG A 332 -15.33 -14.32 -4.09
N CYS A 333 -16.27 -13.94 -3.24
CA CYS A 333 -16.36 -14.40 -1.84
C CYS A 333 -17.34 -15.56 -1.68
N ALA A 334 -17.17 -16.35 -0.61
CA ALA A 334 -18.18 -17.25 -0.07
C ALA A 334 -18.90 -16.55 1.09
N ILE A 335 -20.13 -16.09 0.88
CA ILE A 335 -20.83 -15.22 1.85
C ILE A 335 -21.51 -16.09 2.93
N PRO A 336 -21.16 -15.94 4.22
CA PRO A 336 -21.79 -16.70 5.29
C PRO A 336 -23.23 -16.25 5.54
N ARG A 337 -23.94 -16.98 6.42
CA ARG A 337 -25.19 -16.48 6.98
C ARG A 337 -24.87 -15.37 7.97
N ILE A 338 -25.15 -14.14 7.57
CA ILE A 338 -24.90 -12.96 8.38
C ILE A 338 -26.06 -12.80 9.35
N SER A 339 -25.78 -12.99 10.64
CA SER A 339 -26.78 -12.93 11.72
C SER A 339 -27.17 -11.50 12.07
N GLN A 340 -26.27 -10.55 11.83
CA GLN A 340 -26.50 -9.12 12.05
C GLN A 340 -27.02 -8.45 10.76
N PRO A 341 -27.95 -7.49 10.88
CA PRO A 341 -28.39 -6.73 9.72
C PRO A 341 -27.24 -5.88 9.17
N ILE A 342 -26.96 -6.01 7.87
CA ILE A 342 -26.15 -5.05 7.13
C ILE A 342 -27.08 -3.91 6.72
N TYR A 343 -26.84 -2.72 7.26
CA TYR A 343 -27.62 -1.55 6.89
C TYR A 343 -26.98 -0.90 5.66
N GLY A 344 -27.56 -1.16 4.48
CA GLY A 344 -27.15 -0.45 3.29
C GLY A 344 -28.16 -0.37 2.16
N CYS A 345 -27.94 0.60 1.28
CA CYS A 345 -28.85 0.92 0.18
C CYS A 345 -28.56 0.07 -1.06
N ILE A 346 -27.30 -0.31 -1.27
CA ILE A 346 -26.83 -1.01 -2.47
C ILE A 346 -26.00 -2.22 -2.07
N LEU A 347 -26.48 -3.41 -2.44
CA LEU A 347 -25.73 -4.66 -2.33
C LEU A 347 -25.32 -5.11 -3.74
N THR A 348 -24.02 -5.24 -3.98
CA THR A 348 -23.47 -5.76 -5.23
C THR A 348 -22.83 -7.12 -4.99
N LEU A 349 -23.24 -8.11 -5.79
CA LEU A 349 -22.72 -9.47 -5.74
C LEU A 349 -22.10 -9.79 -7.10
N ASP A 350 -20.79 -10.01 -7.12
CA ASP A 350 -20.04 -10.37 -8.33
C ASP A 350 -19.30 -11.68 -8.13
N SER A 351 -19.57 -12.65 -9.01
CA SER A 351 -18.82 -13.91 -9.07
C SER A 351 -18.76 -14.68 -7.73
N ILE A 352 -19.87 -14.68 -6.98
CA ILE A 352 -19.98 -15.29 -5.64
C ILE A 352 -19.76 -16.81 -5.69
N ILE A 353 -19.03 -17.33 -4.71
CA ILE A 353 -18.76 -18.77 -4.54
C ILE A 353 -19.98 -19.40 -3.82
N PRO A 354 -20.65 -20.40 -4.42
CA PRO A 354 -21.78 -21.06 -3.78
C PRO A 354 -21.33 -21.98 -2.64
N ASP A 355 -22.18 -22.09 -1.60
CA ASP A 355 -21.94 -22.91 -0.40
C ASP A 355 -21.59 -24.37 -0.72
N GLU A 356 -22.17 -24.93 -1.78
CA GLU A 356 -22.01 -26.35 -2.18
C GLU A 356 -20.60 -26.70 -2.71
N ILE A 357 -19.78 -25.69 -3.05
CA ILE A 357 -18.42 -25.89 -3.59
C ILE A 357 -17.37 -25.88 -2.49
N ILE A 358 -17.75 -25.54 -1.26
CA ILE A 358 -16.84 -25.52 -0.11
C ILE A 358 -16.83 -26.93 0.47
N ASN A 359 -15.88 -27.77 0.02
CA ASN A 359 -15.60 -29.04 0.67
C ASN A 359 -15.33 -28.81 2.18
N GLU A 360 -15.56 -29.82 3.02
CA GLU A 360 -15.39 -29.73 4.49
C GLU A 360 -14.01 -29.21 4.93
N ASP A 361 -12.99 -29.25 4.06
CA ASP A 361 -11.65 -28.73 4.33
C ASP A 361 -11.45 -27.23 3.99
N GLY A 362 -12.46 -26.50 3.50
CA GLY A 362 -12.38 -25.06 3.23
C GLY A 362 -11.43 -24.64 2.08
N PHE A 363 -10.64 -25.55 1.54
CA PHE A 363 -9.78 -25.29 0.39
C PHE A 363 -10.58 -25.44 -0.91
N ARG A 364 -10.48 -24.41 -1.78
CA ARG A 364 -10.79 -24.58 -3.20
C ARG A 364 -9.91 -25.73 -3.71
N GLU A 365 -10.52 -26.82 -4.19
CA GLU A 365 -9.86 -27.65 -5.19
C GLU A 365 -9.43 -26.69 -6.31
N GLN A 366 -8.14 -26.46 -6.46
CA GLN A 366 -7.61 -25.79 -7.64
C GLN A 366 -8.07 -26.64 -8.82
N ARG A 367 -9.13 -26.20 -9.50
CA ARG A 367 -9.53 -26.82 -10.76
C ARG A 367 -8.29 -26.74 -11.65
N PRO A 368 -7.71 -27.86 -12.10
CA PRO A 368 -6.59 -27.81 -13.01
C PRO A 368 -7.07 -27.03 -14.22
N ASP A 369 -6.39 -25.92 -14.51
CA ASP A 369 -6.70 -25.07 -15.65
C ASP A 369 -6.84 -25.96 -16.88
N ARG A 370 -8.02 -25.88 -17.52
CA ARG A 370 -8.22 -26.42 -18.85
C ARG A 370 -7.28 -25.63 -19.77
N LEU A 371 -6.10 -26.21 -20.03
CA LEU A 371 -5.32 -25.91 -21.21
C LEU A 371 -6.22 -26.14 -22.44
N LEU A 372 -6.70 -25.05 -23.03
CA LEU A 372 -7.23 -24.99 -24.39
C LEU A 372 -6.59 -23.83 -25.12
#